data_AF-A0A6P7FU48-F1
#
_entry.id   AF-A0A6P7FU48-F1
#
_cell.length_a   1.000
_cell.length_b   1.000
_cell.length_c   1.000
_cell.angle_alpha   90.00
_cell.angle_beta   90.00
_cell.angle_gamma   90.00
#
_symmetry.space_group_name_H-M   'P 1'
#
loop_
_entity.id
_entity.type
_entity.pdbx_description
1 polymer ?
#
loop_
_entity_poly.entity_id
_entity_poly.type
_entity_poly.pdbx_seq_one_letter_code
_entity_poly.pdbx_strand_id
1 'polypeptide(L)'
;MGYLAPEYIPRKRFTDTELEKMWIYALGETLKRATLTSHVAASRLSAELCQTFTDMTHPQASSRASLMHLLDVISSYCKTKQQHRPFSHIVMDLHQETMSALEVAMDAAWGPPAMPELQPRTINW
;
A
#
# COMPACT_ATOMS: atom_id res chain seq x y z
N MET A 1 -9.69 -6.06 -14.77
CA MET A 1 -9.14 -5.20 -15.85
C MET A 1 -8.10 -4.18 -15.37
N GLY A 2 -7.72 -4.10 -14.08
CA GLY A 2 -6.88 -3.01 -13.57
C GLY A 2 -5.36 -3.20 -13.58
N TYR A 3 -4.83 -4.30 -14.14
CA TYR A 3 -3.38 -4.63 -14.10
C TYR A 3 -2.75 -4.79 -15.48
N LEU A 4 -3.56 -4.82 -16.53
CA LEU A 4 -3.04 -5.01 -17.89
C LEU A 4 -2.52 -3.69 -18.43
N ALA A 5 -1.38 -3.74 -19.10
CA ALA A 5 -0.84 -2.60 -19.83
C ALA A 5 -1.81 -2.15 -20.94
N PRO A 6 -1.92 -0.84 -21.22
CA PRO A 6 -2.91 -0.30 -22.16
C PRO A 6 -2.73 -0.81 -23.60
N GLU A 7 -1.50 -1.17 -23.99
CA GLU A 7 -1.17 -1.74 -25.30
C GLU A 7 -1.39 -3.26 -25.40
N TYR A 8 -1.80 -3.92 -24.30
CA TYR A 8 -2.08 -5.34 -24.32
C TYR A 8 -3.31 -5.63 -25.18
N ILE A 9 -3.11 -6.47 -26.19
CA ILE A 9 -4.15 -6.95 -27.09
C ILE A 9 -4.20 -8.46 -26.95
N PRO A 10 -5.34 -9.05 -26.52
CA PRO A 10 -5.48 -10.49 -26.42
C PRO A 10 -5.13 -11.17 -27.75
N ARG A 11 -4.41 -12.29 -27.69
CA ARG A 11 -4.01 -13.11 -28.86
C ARG A 11 -3.00 -12.45 -29.82
N LYS A 12 -2.54 -11.23 -29.55
CA LYS A 12 -1.37 -10.66 -30.25
C LYS A 12 -0.09 -11.35 -29.74
N ARG A 13 0.84 -11.65 -30.64
CA ARG A 13 2.21 -12.05 -30.27
C ARG A 13 3.03 -10.80 -29.99
N PHE A 14 3.78 -10.85 -28.91
CA PHE A 14 4.66 -9.77 -28.45
C PHE A 14 6.09 -10.27 -28.44
N THR A 15 7.01 -9.34 -28.67
CA THR A 15 8.44 -9.55 -28.43
C THR A 15 8.74 -9.59 -26.93
N ASP A 16 9.88 -10.15 -26.55
CA ASP A 16 10.31 -10.20 -25.15
C ASP A 16 10.38 -8.79 -24.53
N THR A 17 10.87 -7.80 -25.29
CA THR A 17 10.94 -6.40 -24.85
C THR A 17 9.57 -5.78 -24.63
N GLU A 18 8.59 -6.06 -25.51
CA GLU A 18 7.21 -5.60 -25.30
C GLU A 18 6.61 -6.24 -24.05
N LEU A 19 6.79 -7.56 -23.86
CA LEU A 19 6.31 -8.27 -22.67
C LEU A 19 6.93 -7.73 -21.39
N GLU A 20 8.25 -7.48 -21.38
CA GLU A 20 8.95 -6.88 -20.25
C GLU A 20 8.30 -5.55 -19.84
N LYS A 21 8.03 -4.67 -20.81
CA LYS A 21 7.37 -3.38 -20.53
C LYS A 21 5.94 -3.55 -20.02
N MET A 22 5.21 -4.57 -20.46
CA MET A 22 3.86 -4.86 -19.93
C MET A 22 3.89 -5.42 -18.52
N TRP A 23 4.87 -6.28 -18.20
CA TRP A 23 5.08 -6.78 -16.85
C TRP A 23 5.49 -5.68 -15.89
N ILE A 24 6.33 -4.73 -16.32
CA ILE A 24 6.66 -3.53 -15.55
C ILE A 24 5.39 -2.75 -15.20
N TYR A 25 4.49 -2.53 -16.16
CA TYR A 25 3.22 -1.85 -15.91
C TYR A 25 2.37 -2.61 -14.88
N ALA A 26 2.19 -3.92 -15.07
CA ALA A 26 1.38 -4.76 -14.19
C ALA A 26 1.94 -4.79 -12.76
N LEU A 27 3.27 -4.85 -12.62
CA LEU A 27 3.96 -4.76 -11.34
C LEU A 27 3.74 -3.40 -10.69
N GLY A 28 3.87 -2.31 -11.43
CA GLY A 28 3.60 -0.95 -10.94
C GLY A 28 2.17 -0.79 -10.40
N GLU A 29 1.17 -1.26 -11.14
CA GLU A 29 -0.23 -1.25 -10.69
C GLU A 29 -0.42 -2.10 -9.42
N THR A 30 0.25 -3.26 -9.35
CA THR A 30 0.22 -4.13 -8.17
C THR A 30 0.80 -3.43 -6.95
N LEU A 31 1.97 -2.80 -7.09
CA LEU A 31 2.63 -2.07 -6.00
C LEU A 31 1.80 -0.87 -5.55
N LYS A 32 1.26 -0.07 -6.49
CA LYS A 32 0.34 1.03 -6.17
C LYS A 32 -0.85 0.55 -5.35
N ARG A 33 -1.49 -0.54 -5.76
CA ARG A 33 -2.65 -1.07 -5.04
C ARG A 33 -2.29 -1.65 -3.69
N ALA A 34 -1.16 -2.33 -3.58
CA ALA A 34 -0.70 -2.89 -2.31
C ALA A 34 -0.33 -1.81 -1.28
N THR A 35 0.14 -0.65 -1.74
CA THR A 35 0.75 0.35 -0.86
C THR A 35 -0.02 1.65 -0.72
N LEU A 36 -0.80 2.05 -1.73
CA LEU A 36 -1.54 3.32 -1.75
C LEU A 36 -3.02 3.18 -1.40
N THR A 37 -3.54 1.96 -1.26
CA THR A 37 -4.96 1.74 -0.88
C THR A 37 -5.20 1.82 0.63
N SER A 38 -4.15 1.72 1.45
CA SER A 38 -4.19 1.92 2.90
C SER A 38 -3.54 3.25 3.25
N HIS A 39 -4.27 4.14 3.93
CA HIS A 39 -3.76 5.43 4.39
C HIS A 39 -2.54 5.28 5.31
N VAL A 40 -2.47 4.17 6.06
CA VAL A 40 -1.35 3.84 6.96
C VAL A 40 -0.13 3.35 6.16
N ALA A 41 -0.34 2.57 5.09
CA ALA A 41 0.77 2.11 4.24
C ALA A 41 1.33 3.25 3.38
N ALA A 42 0.46 4.11 2.85
CA ALA A 42 0.83 5.24 2.01
C ALA A 42 1.71 6.26 2.75
N SER A 43 1.46 6.51 4.05
CA SER A 43 2.27 7.43 4.86
C SER A 43 3.66 6.90 5.20
N ARG A 44 3.87 5.58 5.09
CA ARG A 44 5.18 4.92 5.33
C ARG A 44 6.05 4.86 4.07
N LEU A 45 5.51 5.16 2.89
CA LEU A 45 6.27 5.16 1.63
C LEU A 45 7.11 6.42 1.46
N SER A 46 8.28 6.28 0.85
CA SER A 46 9.03 7.44 0.38
C SER A 46 8.37 8.05 -0.86
N ALA A 47 8.46 9.36 -1.00
CA ALA A 47 7.99 10.06 -2.20
C ALA A 47 8.63 9.51 -3.48
N GLU A 48 9.90 9.10 -3.41
CA GLU A 48 10.64 8.51 -4.51
C GLU A 48 10.08 7.15 -4.95
N LEU A 49 9.67 6.29 -4.00
CA LEU A 49 9.00 5.03 -4.33
C LEU A 49 7.63 5.27 -4.96
N CYS A 50 6.84 6.21 -4.42
CA CYS A 50 5.54 6.59 -4.99
C CYS A 50 5.68 7.10 -6.44
N GLN A 51 6.70 7.91 -6.70
CA GLN A 51 6.99 8.41 -8.04
C GLN A 51 7.42 7.27 -8.97
N THR A 52 8.32 6.39 -8.51
CA THR A 52 8.78 5.23 -9.27
C THR A 52 7.60 4.34 -9.70
N PHE A 53 6.66 4.06 -8.80
CA PHE A 53 5.47 3.29 -9.16
C PHE A 53 4.61 4.00 -10.20
N THR A 54 4.58 5.34 -10.18
CA THR A 54 3.88 6.14 -11.19
C THR A 54 4.54 6.07 -12.55
N ASP A 55 5.86 6.15 -12.57
CA ASP A 55 6.64 6.05 -13.81
C ASP A 55 6.57 4.64 -14.39
N MET A 56 6.50 3.59 -13.57
CA MET A 56 6.30 2.21 -14.04
C MET A 56 4.94 2.00 -14.74
N THR A 57 3.90 2.72 -14.31
CA THR A 57 2.56 2.65 -14.93
C THR A 57 2.34 3.75 -15.97
N HIS A 58 3.41 4.33 -16.54
CA HIS A 58 3.25 5.33 -17.58
C HIS A 58 2.56 4.72 -18.82
N PRO A 59 1.60 5.42 -19.46
CA PRO A 59 0.88 4.88 -20.62
C PRO A 59 1.82 4.50 -21.77
N GLN A 60 2.76 5.38 -22.09
CA GLN A 60 3.80 5.13 -23.08
C GLN A 60 4.85 4.13 -22.55
N ALA A 61 4.92 2.95 -23.16
CA ALA A 61 5.80 1.85 -22.71
C ALA A 61 7.29 2.19 -22.67
N SER A 62 7.77 3.00 -23.61
CA SER A 62 9.18 3.43 -23.67
C SER A 62 9.57 4.33 -22.50
N SER A 63 8.61 5.05 -21.92
CA SER A 63 8.84 5.97 -20.80
C SER A 63 8.73 5.30 -19.42
N ARG A 64 8.39 4.00 -19.38
CA ARG A 64 8.24 3.30 -18.10
C ARG A 64 9.58 3.10 -17.42
N ALA A 65 9.63 3.40 -16.12
CA ALA A 65 10.77 3.09 -15.27
C ALA A 65 11.13 1.60 -15.34
N SER A 66 12.41 1.27 -15.30
CA SER A 66 12.89 -0.11 -15.39
C SER A 66 12.82 -0.82 -14.05
N LEU A 67 12.85 -2.17 -14.08
CA LEU A 67 12.98 -2.97 -12.86
C LEU A 67 14.28 -2.65 -12.11
N MET A 68 15.38 -2.38 -12.82
CA MET A 68 16.64 -1.98 -12.20
C MET A 68 16.49 -0.66 -11.42
N HIS A 69 15.83 0.34 -12.02
CA HIS A 69 15.60 1.61 -11.33
C HIS A 69 14.78 1.42 -10.04
N LEU A 70 13.73 0.59 -10.09
CA LEU A 70 12.96 0.24 -8.89
C LEU A 70 13.84 -0.41 -7.81
N LEU A 71 14.69 -1.36 -8.19
CA LEU A 71 15.58 -2.04 -7.25
C LEU A 71 16.61 -1.09 -6.64
N ASP A 72 17.11 -0.13 -7.41
CA ASP A 72 18.03 0.91 -6.92
C ASP A 72 17.36 1.80 -5.88
N VAL A 73 16.14 2.27 -6.16
CA VAL A 73 15.35 3.09 -5.23
C VAL A 73 15.05 2.31 -3.94
N ILE A 74 14.62 1.05 -4.04
CA ILE A 74 14.36 0.19 -2.87
C ILE A 74 15.66 -0.02 -2.07
N SER A 75 16.77 -0.32 -2.75
CA SER A 75 18.06 -0.56 -2.10
C SER A 75 18.56 0.69 -1.38
N SER A 76 18.41 1.86 -2.01
CA SER A 76 18.73 3.17 -1.41
C SER A 76 17.86 3.41 -0.17
N TYR A 77 16.54 3.21 -0.28
CA TYR A 77 15.61 3.36 0.84
C TYR A 77 15.96 2.47 2.03
N CYS A 78 16.26 1.19 1.80
CA CYS A 78 16.64 0.24 2.85
C CYS A 78 17.95 0.64 3.55
N LYS A 79 18.95 1.14 2.79
CA LYS A 79 20.20 1.67 3.37
C LYS A 79 19.94 2.90 4.24
N THR A 80 19.16 3.86 3.75
CA THR A 80 18.84 5.10 4.50
C THR A 80 18.04 4.82 5.77
N LYS A 81 17.12 3.85 5.74
CA LYS A 81 16.30 3.47 6.89
C LYS A 81 16.98 2.45 7.82
N GLN A 82 18.24 2.09 7.59
CA GLN A 82 18.96 1.05 8.34
C GLN A 82 18.13 -0.23 8.49
N GLN A 83 17.45 -0.65 7.42
CA GLN A 83 16.67 -1.89 7.37
C GLN A 83 17.62 -3.10 7.31
N HIS A 84 18.37 -3.31 8.40
CA HIS A 84 19.22 -4.48 8.63
C HIS A 84 18.46 -5.59 9.36
N ARG A 85 17.22 -5.31 9.78
CA ARG A 85 16.39 -6.29 10.50
C ARG A 85 16.07 -7.45 9.54
N PRO A 86 16.29 -8.70 9.97
CA PRO A 86 15.87 -9.86 9.20
C PRO A 86 14.37 -9.81 8.93
N PHE A 87 13.95 -10.31 7.78
CA PHE A 87 12.55 -10.34 7.37
C PHE A 87 11.60 -10.90 8.44
N SER A 88 12.05 -11.90 9.21
CA SER A 88 11.28 -12.48 10.32
C SER A 88 10.85 -11.45 11.36
N HIS A 89 11.70 -10.48 11.70
CA HIS A 89 11.37 -9.46 12.68
C HIS A 89 10.31 -8.49 12.14
N ILE A 90 10.37 -8.15 10.85
CA ILE A 90 9.36 -7.31 10.21
C ILE A 90 8.00 -8.01 10.24
N VAL A 91 7.96 -9.31 9.93
CA VAL A 91 6.72 -10.11 9.98
C VAL A 91 6.19 -10.21 11.41
N MET A 92 7.06 -10.41 12.39
CA MET A 92 6.67 -10.44 13.80
C MET A 92 6.11 -9.09 14.27
N ASP A 93 6.75 -7.98 13.93
CA ASP A 93 6.29 -6.62 14.25
C ASP A 93 4.89 -6.37 13.63
N LEU A 94 4.69 -6.76 12.37
CA LEU A 94 3.42 -6.61 11.67
C LEU A 94 2.30 -7.49 12.27
N HIS A 95 2.63 -8.72 12.66
CA HIS A 95 1.72 -9.62 13.35
C HIS A 95 1.30 -9.02 14.69
N GLN A 96 2.26 -8.51 15.48
CA GLN A 96 1.98 -7.86 16.75
C GLN A 96 1.10 -6.62 16.59
N GLU A 97 1.39 -5.75 15.60
CA GLU A 97 0.58 -4.58 15.28
C GLU A 97 -0.87 -4.97 14.93
N THR A 98 -1.06 -6.06 14.17
CA THR A 98 -2.37 -6.59 13.81
C THR A 98 -3.13 -7.15 15.01
N MET A 99 -2.46 -7.93 15.85
CA MET A 99 -3.05 -8.52 17.06
C MET A 99 -3.47 -7.44 18.07
N SER A 100 -2.62 -6.43 18.28
CA SER A 100 -2.95 -5.30 19.17
C SER A 100 -4.10 -4.44 18.63
N ALA A 101 -4.19 -4.24 17.31
CA ALA A 101 -5.34 -3.55 16.72
C ALA A 101 -6.66 -4.33 16.91
N LEU A 102 -6.60 -5.67 16.86
CA LEU A 102 -7.75 -6.53 17.12
C LEU A 102 -8.20 -6.46 18.59
N GLU A 103 -7.27 -6.51 19.54
CA GLU A 103 -7.56 -6.38 20.98
C GLU A 103 -8.29 -5.06 21.29
N VAL A 104 -7.79 -3.93 20.76
CA VAL A 104 -8.43 -2.62 20.92
C VAL A 104 -9.85 -2.59 20.34
N ALA A 105 -10.06 -3.22 19.17
CA ALA A 105 -11.38 -3.30 18.56
C ALA A 105 -12.37 -4.18 19.38
N MET A 106 -11.87 -5.25 20.01
CA MET A 106 -12.66 -6.12 20.87
C MET A 106 -13.04 -5.44 22.19
N ASP A 107 -12.13 -4.66 22.79
CA ASP A 107 -12.41 -3.89 24.02
C ASP A 107 -13.38 -2.73 23.75
N ALA A 108 -13.32 -2.10 22.58
CA ALA A 108 -14.24 -1.02 22.20
C ALA A 108 -15.69 -1.49 21.98
N ALA A 109 -15.90 -2.78 21.67
CA ALA A 109 -17.22 -3.34 21.39
C ALA A 109 -18.09 -3.58 22.65
N TRP A 110 -17.51 -3.53 23.85
CA TRP A 110 -18.19 -3.85 25.12
C TRP A 110 -18.21 -2.71 26.15
N GLY A 111 -18.25 -1.45 25.71
CA GLY A 111 -18.56 -0.34 26.61
C GLY A 111 -20.05 -0.36 27.01
N PRO A 112 -20.42 -0.28 28.32
CA PRO A 112 -21.82 -0.14 28.69
C PRO A 112 -22.38 1.12 28.04
N PRO A 113 -23.60 1.09 27.46
CA PRO A 113 -24.18 2.27 26.84
C PRO A 113 -24.22 3.40 27.87
N ALA A 114 -23.63 4.56 27.51
CA ALA A 114 -23.71 5.75 28.33
C ALA A 114 -25.20 6.07 28.56
N MET A 115 -25.68 5.81 29.76
CA MET A 115 -27.05 6.13 30.18
C MET A 115 -27.21 7.65 30.08
N PRO A 116 -28.18 8.17 29.31
CA PRO A 116 -28.51 9.58 29.35
C PRO A 116 -29.02 9.90 30.76
N GLU A 117 -28.29 10.73 31.49
CA GLU A 117 -28.73 11.32 32.76
C GLU A 117 -30.07 12.04 32.53
N LEU A 118 -31.16 11.46 33.05
CA LEU A 118 -32.48 12.07 33.06
C LEU A 118 -32.44 13.28 34.01
N GLN A 119 -32.25 14.48 33.46
CA GLN A 119 -32.36 15.71 34.23
C GLN A 119 -33.79 15.85 34.82
N PRO A 120 -33.94 16.08 36.13
CA PRO A 120 -35.24 16.35 36.72
C PRO A 120 -35.76 17.68 36.19
N ARG A 121 -36.90 17.64 35.47
CA ARG A 121 -37.66 18.86 35.12
C ARG A 121 -38.15 19.52 36.39
N THR A 122 -37.54 20.64 36.77
CA THR A 122 -38.13 21.60 37.70
C THR A 122 -39.31 22.27 37.01
N ILE A 123 -40.52 21.93 37.45
CA ILE A 123 -41.74 22.66 37.11
C ILE A 123 -41.78 23.86 38.06
N ASN A 124 -41.56 25.05 37.50
CA ASN A 124 -41.84 26.30 38.19
C ASN A 124 -43.31 26.68 37.90
N TRP A 125 -43.98 27.07 38.99
CA TRP A 125 -45.40 27.40 39.17
C TRP A 125 -46.09 28.12 38.02
#